data_AF-A0A3D8QMJ3-F1
#
_entry.id   AF-A0A3D8QMJ3-F1
#
_cell.length_a   1.000
_cell.length_b   1.000
_cell.length_c   1.000
_cell.angle_alpha   90.00
_cell.angle_beta   90.00
_cell.angle_gamma   90.00
#
_symmetry.space_group_name_H-M   'P 1'
#
loop_
_entity.id
_entity.type
_entity.pdbx_description
1 polymer ?
#
loop_
_entity_poly.entity_id
_entity_poly.type
_entity_poly.pdbx_seq_one_letter_code
_entity_poly.pdbx_strand_id
1 'polypeptide(L)'
;MAKKLLLSLLALTPAGTAAQCLSSSSGIGLANYDQCCSGQASANGREISNGVEYDYHCASWMEPDDVRIPNVMSARDCARRCHNSASCAASAWHRSNWCYLSPFASDLEMKTHPEADGWLALRETQPKRDPATVPPAGCDAFITQCEAEKKTAEDERDHYKDLLDRASLNSPVVQLQTPLWAAMPI
;
A
#
# COMPACT_ATOMS: atom_id res chain seq x y z
N MET A 1 -26.21 -18.81 -54.31
CA MET A 1 -26.35 -18.13 -53.00
C MET A 1 -25.20 -18.60 -52.11
N ALA A 2 -24.16 -17.77 -51.92
CA ALA A 2 -22.99 -18.14 -51.11
C ALA A 2 -22.96 -17.27 -49.85
N LYS A 3 -23.18 -17.90 -48.69
CA LYS A 3 -23.26 -17.27 -47.37
C LYS A 3 -21.84 -17.10 -46.84
N LYS A 4 -21.27 -15.90 -46.94
CA LYS A 4 -19.98 -15.54 -46.33
C LYS A 4 -20.13 -15.58 -44.81
N LEU A 5 -19.59 -16.62 -44.17
CA LEU A 5 -19.30 -16.61 -42.74
C LEU A 5 -18.12 -15.66 -42.50
N LEU A 6 -18.40 -14.50 -41.90
CA LEU A 6 -17.39 -13.62 -41.33
C LEU A 6 -17.00 -14.19 -39.96
N LEU A 7 -15.82 -14.80 -39.87
CA LEU A 7 -15.18 -15.10 -38.58
C LEU A 7 -14.75 -13.77 -37.94
N SER A 8 -15.40 -13.39 -36.85
CA SER A 8 -14.94 -12.31 -35.98
C SER A 8 -13.66 -12.76 -35.26
N LEU A 9 -12.51 -12.22 -35.64
CA LEU A 9 -11.30 -12.29 -34.83
C LEU A 9 -11.51 -11.43 -33.58
N LEU A 10 -11.64 -12.05 -32.41
CA LEU A 10 -11.39 -11.37 -31.14
C LEU A 10 -9.88 -11.11 -31.08
N ALA A 11 -9.48 -9.85 -31.26
CA ALA A 11 -8.14 -9.40 -30.89
C ALA A 11 -8.03 -9.48 -29.35
N LEU A 12 -7.33 -10.50 -28.84
CA LEU A 12 -6.80 -10.45 -27.48
C LEU A 12 -5.75 -9.34 -27.48
N THR A 13 -6.09 -8.17 -26.95
CA THR A 13 -5.09 -7.18 -26.59
C THR A 13 -4.22 -7.79 -25.50
N PRO A 14 -2.90 -7.93 -25.68
CA PRO A 14 -2.03 -8.31 -24.58
C PRO A 14 -2.23 -7.25 -23.50
N ALA A 15 -2.61 -7.68 -22.29
CA ALA A 15 -2.48 -6.84 -21.12
C ALA A 15 -1.01 -6.42 -21.08
N GLY A 16 -0.74 -5.16 -21.41
CA GLY A 16 0.62 -4.62 -21.42
C GLY A 16 1.26 -5.01 -20.10
N THR A 17 2.43 -5.64 -20.18
CA THR A 17 3.27 -5.91 -19.01
C THR A 17 3.27 -4.67 -18.13
N ALA A 18 2.66 -4.77 -16.95
CA ALA A 18 2.65 -3.68 -15.98
C ALA A 18 4.10 -3.21 -15.83
N ALA A 19 4.35 -1.95 -16.18
CA ALA A 19 5.71 -1.42 -16.13
C ALA A 19 6.20 -1.55 -14.68
N GLN A 20 7.42 -2.06 -14.52
CA GLN A 20 8.04 -2.31 -13.21
C GLN A 20 8.74 -1.05 -12.67
N CYS A 21 8.11 0.11 -12.85
CA CYS A 21 8.68 1.42 -12.57
C CYS A 21 9.13 1.56 -11.11
N LEU A 22 8.23 1.23 -10.18
CA LEU A 22 8.39 1.30 -8.73
C LEU A 22 8.72 -0.05 -8.09
N SER A 23 8.73 -1.15 -8.85
CA SER A 23 9.16 -2.47 -8.36
C SER A 23 10.68 -2.61 -8.37
N SER A 24 11.36 -1.96 -9.32
CA SER A 24 12.81 -2.02 -9.43
C SER A 24 13.51 -1.15 -8.37
N SER A 25 14.31 -1.80 -7.53
CA SER A 25 15.33 -1.13 -6.71
C SER A 25 16.64 -0.89 -7.46
N SER A 26 16.75 -1.46 -8.65
CA SER A 26 18.00 -1.62 -9.38
C SER A 26 18.13 -0.52 -10.43
N GLY A 27 19.18 0.28 -10.30
CA GLY A 27 19.47 1.38 -11.21
C GLY A 27 19.68 2.69 -10.45
N ILE A 28 20.46 3.58 -11.05
CA ILE A 28 20.71 4.93 -10.53
C ILE A 28 20.35 5.90 -11.65
N GLY A 29 19.62 6.96 -11.33
CA GLY A 29 19.31 8.03 -12.27
C GLY A 29 18.65 7.53 -13.54
N LEU A 30 19.24 7.82 -14.71
CA LEU A 30 18.64 7.53 -16.01
C LEU A 30 18.14 6.09 -16.18
N ALA A 31 18.88 5.08 -15.68
CA ALA A 31 18.45 3.68 -15.79
C ALA A 31 17.16 3.38 -15.02
N ASN A 32 16.93 4.06 -13.88
CA ASN A 32 15.67 3.93 -13.13
C ASN A 32 14.53 4.70 -13.81
N TYR A 33 14.83 5.87 -14.39
CA TYR A 33 13.88 6.61 -15.21
C TYR A 33 13.43 5.79 -16.44
N ASP A 34 14.37 5.20 -17.16
CA ASP A 34 14.09 4.40 -18.36
C ASP A 34 13.24 3.17 -18.03
N GLN A 35 13.35 2.58 -16.84
CA GLN A 35 12.44 1.49 -16.43
C GLN A 35 10.97 1.94 -16.35
N CYS A 36 10.72 3.20 -16.04
CA CYS A 36 9.40 3.79 -16.02
C CYS A 36 8.95 4.31 -17.40
N CYS A 37 9.90 4.89 -18.14
CA CYS A 37 9.59 5.78 -19.26
C CYS A 37 10.22 5.35 -20.60
N SER A 38 10.90 4.20 -20.67
CA SER A 38 11.41 3.65 -21.93
C SER A 38 10.34 2.83 -22.66
N GLY A 39 10.19 3.09 -23.96
CA GLY A 39 9.10 2.55 -24.78
C GLY A 39 7.90 3.49 -24.80
N GLN A 40 7.61 4.06 -25.98
CA GLN A 40 6.65 5.14 -26.22
C GLN A 40 6.67 6.22 -25.12
N ALA A 41 7.47 7.27 -25.36
CA ALA A 41 7.37 8.55 -24.66
C ALA A 41 5.91 8.84 -24.30
N SER A 42 5.58 8.93 -23.00
CA SER A 42 4.22 9.01 -22.39
C SER A 42 3.67 7.74 -21.72
N ALA A 43 4.49 6.75 -21.35
CA ALA A 43 4.02 5.64 -20.51
C ALA A 43 3.69 6.12 -19.09
N ASN A 44 2.50 6.69 -18.90
CA ASN A 44 1.88 6.85 -17.59
C ASN A 44 1.33 5.49 -17.16
N GLY A 45 1.24 5.26 -15.85
CA GLY A 45 0.70 3.99 -15.38
C GLY A 45 0.38 3.98 -13.91
N ARG A 46 0.01 2.78 -13.46
CA ARG A 46 -0.25 2.47 -12.06
C ARG A 46 0.59 1.30 -11.63
N GLU A 47 1.08 1.38 -10.41
CA GLU A 47 1.86 0.30 -9.83
C GLU A 47 1.69 0.24 -8.32
N ILE A 48 1.65 -0.98 -7.77
CA ILE A 48 1.62 -1.22 -6.34
C ILE A 48 3.06 -1.38 -5.85
N SER A 49 3.47 -0.55 -4.90
CA SER A 49 4.76 -0.65 -4.22
C SER A 49 4.55 -0.69 -2.72
N ASN A 50 4.99 -1.79 -2.08
CA ASN A 50 4.81 -2.05 -0.64
C ASN A 50 3.36 -1.93 -0.16
N GLY A 51 2.39 -2.40 -0.95
CA GLY A 51 0.96 -2.37 -0.61
C GLY A 51 0.28 -1.03 -0.84
N VAL A 52 0.99 -0.02 -1.35
CA VAL A 52 0.44 1.28 -1.72
C VAL A 52 0.41 1.37 -3.24
N GLU A 53 -0.74 1.74 -3.81
CA GLU A 53 -0.91 1.94 -5.25
C GLU A 53 -0.59 3.40 -5.62
N TYR A 54 0.23 3.57 -6.65
CA TYR A 54 0.66 4.88 -7.15
C TYR A 54 0.27 5.04 -8.61
N ASP A 55 -0.26 6.22 -8.96
CA ASP A 55 -0.22 6.75 -10.33
C ASP A 55 1.18 7.36 -10.56
N TYR A 56 1.79 7.05 -11.70
CA TYR A 56 3.05 7.68 -12.13
C TYR A 56 2.90 8.27 -13.54
N HIS A 57 3.57 9.39 -13.77
CA HIS A 57 3.52 10.14 -15.02
C HIS A 57 4.91 10.58 -15.46
N CYS A 58 5.31 10.15 -16.66
CA CYS A 58 6.59 10.50 -17.26
C CYS A 58 6.55 11.92 -17.87
N ALA A 59 7.70 12.59 -17.88
CA ALA A 59 7.84 13.98 -18.33
C ALA A 59 6.91 14.97 -17.60
N SER A 60 6.65 14.68 -16.33
CA SER A 60 5.76 15.45 -15.46
C SER A 60 6.35 15.63 -14.07
N TRP A 61 5.96 16.72 -13.41
CA TRP A 61 6.30 17.01 -12.01
C TRP A 61 5.07 17.55 -11.28
N MET A 62 5.17 17.68 -9.96
CA MET A 62 4.11 18.20 -9.10
C MET A 62 4.49 19.60 -8.63
N GLU A 63 3.54 20.53 -8.66
CA GLU A 63 3.67 21.87 -8.09
C GLU A 63 2.56 22.10 -7.05
N PRO A 64 2.84 22.76 -5.91
CA PRO A 64 4.15 23.27 -5.49
C PRO A 64 5.12 22.15 -5.04
N ASP A 65 6.43 22.39 -5.14
CA ASP A 65 7.50 21.44 -4.81
C ASP A 65 8.33 21.87 -3.58
N ASP A 66 7.66 22.07 -2.45
CA ASP A 66 8.20 22.69 -1.23
C ASP A 66 9.51 22.11 -0.69
N VAL A 67 9.69 20.78 -0.80
CA VAL A 67 10.84 20.10 -0.20
C VAL A 67 11.64 19.34 -1.24
N ARG A 68 12.85 19.83 -1.50
CA ARG A 68 13.84 19.16 -2.36
C ARG A 68 14.83 18.33 -1.54
N ILE A 69 14.95 17.05 -1.88
CA ILE A 69 15.81 16.06 -1.24
C ILE A 69 16.87 15.55 -2.23
N PRO A 70 18.17 15.77 -1.97
CA PRO A 70 19.26 15.22 -2.79
C PRO A 70 19.44 13.72 -2.62
N ASN A 71 20.14 13.11 -3.59
CA ASN A 71 20.67 11.75 -3.53
C ASN A 71 19.59 10.67 -3.26
N VAL A 72 18.40 10.85 -3.84
CA VAL A 72 17.35 9.82 -3.82
C VAL A 72 17.51 8.95 -5.06
N MET A 73 18.03 7.74 -4.87
CA MET A 73 18.57 6.90 -5.94
C MET A 73 17.51 6.32 -6.90
N SER A 74 16.24 6.30 -6.48
CA SER A 74 15.13 5.74 -7.26
C SER A 74 13.82 6.48 -7.06
N ALA A 75 12.94 6.41 -8.06
CA ALA A 75 11.56 6.88 -8.00
C ALA A 75 10.79 6.25 -6.83
N ARG A 76 10.97 4.94 -6.63
CA ARG A 76 10.38 4.19 -5.51
C ARG A 76 10.77 4.75 -4.15
N ASP A 77 12.04 5.10 -3.96
CA ASP A 77 12.48 5.69 -2.69
C ASP A 77 11.88 7.08 -2.49
N CYS A 78 11.67 7.85 -3.56
CA CYS A 78 10.99 9.14 -3.49
C CYS A 78 9.52 8.98 -3.10
N ALA A 79 8.78 8.07 -3.76
CA ALA A 79 7.41 7.72 -3.42
C ALA A 79 7.29 7.28 -1.96
N ARG A 80 8.18 6.40 -1.48
CA ARG A 80 8.19 5.95 -0.08
C ARG A 80 8.45 7.10 0.90
N ARG A 81 9.34 8.05 0.58
CA ARG A 81 9.56 9.23 1.42
C ARG A 81 8.31 10.09 1.50
N CYS A 82 7.60 10.26 0.39
CA CYS A 82 6.30 10.93 0.39
C CYS A 82 5.29 10.15 1.24
N HIS A 83 5.18 8.83 1.04
CA HIS A 83 4.28 7.98 1.82
C HIS A 83 4.50 8.10 3.33
N ASN A 84 5.76 8.12 3.76
CA ASN A 84 6.12 8.24 5.18
C ASN A 84 5.98 9.67 5.73
N SER A 85 5.76 10.67 4.89
CA SER A 85 5.52 12.05 5.31
C SER A 85 4.03 12.33 5.44
N ALA A 86 3.60 12.81 6.60
CA ALA A 86 2.22 13.21 6.86
C ALA A 86 1.81 14.47 6.08
N SER A 87 2.78 15.31 5.69
CA SER A 87 2.50 16.53 4.93
C SER A 87 2.56 16.34 3.42
N CYS A 88 3.01 15.17 2.93
CA CYS A 88 3.22 14.95 1.51
C CYS A 88 1.97 14.37 0.83
N ALA A 89 1.45 15.10 -0.15
CA ALA A 89 0.32 14.70 -0.98
C ALA A 89 0.75 14.00 -2.26
N ALA A 90 1.88 14.43 -2.83
CA ALA A 90 2.46 13.86 -4.05
C ALA A 90 3.97 14.10 -4.07
N SER A 91 4.66 13.45 -4.99
CA SER A 91 6.09 13.65 -5.17
C SER A 91 6.49 13.70 -6.63
N ALA A 92 7.65 14.28 -6.92
CA ALA A 92 8.28 14.19 -8.21
C ALA A 92 9.73 13.73 -8.03
N TRP A 93 10.18 12.84 -8.90
CA TRP A 93 11.55 12.37 -8.93
C TRP A 93 12.20 12.70 -10.27
N HIS A 94 13.43 13.19 -10.22
CA HIS A 94 14.22 13.51 -11.41
C HIS A 94 15.39 12.55 -11.55
N ARG A 95 15.69 12.15 -12.80
CA ARG A 95 16.79 11.24 -13.16
C ARG A 95 18.20 11.66 -12.71
N SER A 96 18.37 12.88 -12.20
CA SER A 96 19.59 13.32 -11.50
C SER A 96 19.58 13.01 -9.99
N ASN A 97 18.72 12.09 -9.55
CA ASN A 97 18.56 11.64 -8.16
C ASN A 97 18.05 12.74 -7.21
N TRP A 98 17.21 13.64 -7.71
CA TRP A 98 16.49 14.61 -6.89
C TRP A 98 15.08 14.11 -6.65
N CYS A 99 14.61 14.25 -5.41
CA CYS A 99 13.23 13.98 -5.04
C CYS A 99 12.62 15.26 -4.50
N TYR A 100 11.39 15.52 -4.92
CA TYR A 100 10.62 16.68 -4.55
C TYR A 100 9.33 16.19 -3.90
N LEU A 101 9.02 16.71 -2.71
CA LEU A 101 7.78 16.39 -2.00
C LEU A 101 6.87 17.60 -2.07
N SER A 102 5.66 17.37 -2.58
CA SER A 102 4.63 18.38 -2.70
C SER A 102 3.64 18.26 -1.54
N PRO A 103 3.31 19.37 -0.87
CA PRO A 103 2.38 19.37 0.26
C PRO A 103 0.94 19.14 -0.21
N PHE A 104 0.03 18.98 0.74
CA PHE A 104 -1.39 19.26 0.47
C PHE A 104 -1.56 20.76 0.25
N ALA A 105 -1.98 21.13 -0.95
CA ALA A 105 -2.29 22.51 -1.31
C ALA A 105 -3.49 22.53 -2.26
N SER A 106 -4.29 23.60 -2.20
CA SER A 106 -5.49 23.74 -3.05
C SER A 106 -5.14 23.89 -4.53
N ASP A 107 -3.93 24.34 -4.82
CA ASP A 107 -3.31 24.50 -6.13
C ASP A 107 -2.36 23.36 -6.48
N LEU A 108 -2.35 22.25 -5.71
CA LEU A 108 -1.54 21.08 -6.03
C LEU A 108 -1.94 20.54 -7.41
N GLU A 109 -1.03 20.67 -8.37
CA GLU A 109 -1.27 20.27 -9.74
C GLU A 109 -0.06 19.55 -10.33
N MET A 110 -0.34 18.74 -11.35
CA MET A 110 0.70 18.09 -12.13
C MET A 110 1.01 18.95 -13.34
N LYS A 111 2.27 19.32 -13.49
CA LYS A 111 2.78 20.01 -14.67
C LYS A 111 3.39 19.01 -15.62
N THR A 112 3.23 19.27 -16.91
CA THR A 112 3.80 18.49 -18.00
C THR A 112 4.41 19.45 -18.99
N HIS A 113 5.62 19.17 -19.47
CA HIS A 113 6.29 20.01 -20.47
C HIS A 113 7.09 19.14 -21.44
N PRO A 114 7.16 19.49 -22.74
CA PRO A 114 7.95 18.74 -23.71
C PRO A 114 9.44 18.62 -23.33
N GLU A 115 9.97 19.57 -22.57
CA GLU A 115 11.37 19.59 -22.11
C GLU A 115 11.56 19.01 -20.69
N ALA A 116 10.49 18.50 -20.05
CA ALA A 116 10.58 17.87 -18.73
C ALA A 116 11.14 16.44 -18.79
N ASP A 117 12.04 16.19 -19.74
CA ASP A 117 12.71 14.92 -19.89
C ASP A 117 13.48 14.56 -18.61
N GLY A 118 13.25 13.35 -18.11
CA GLY A 118 13.85 12.86 -16.87
C GLY A 118 13.01 13.12 -15.62
N TRP A 119 11.85 13.77 -15.72
CA TRP A 119 10.93 13.96 -14.61
C TRP A 119 9.86 12.87 -14.55
N LEU A 120 9.57 12.42 -13.32
CA LEU A 120 8.54 11.44 -13.01
C LEU A 120 7.69 11.95 -11.86
N ALA A 121 6.42 12.28 -12.12
CA ALA A 121 5.45 12.63 -11.10
C ALA A 121 4.83 11.35 -10.51
N LEU A 122 4.59 11.34 -9.22
CA LEU A 122 4.16 10.19 -8.43
C LEU A 122 3.08 10.63 -7.43
N ARG A 123 1.93 9.96 -7.44
CA ARG A 123 0.83 10.24 -6.50
C ARG A 123 0.18 8.94 -6.06
N GLU A 124 -0.13 8.82 -4.78
CA GLU A 124 -0.94 7.69 -4.30
C GLU A 124 -2.34 7.75 -4.94
N THR A 125 -2.86 6.63 -5.44
CA THR A 125 -4.20 6.60 -6.05
C THR A 125 -5.30 6.85 -5.02
N GLN A 126 -5.04 6.42 -3.78
CA GLN A 126 -5.87 6.77 -2.64
C GLN A 126 -5.34 8.06 -2.03
N PRO A 127 -6.10 9.17 -2.10
CA PRO A 127 -5.65 10.41 -1.52
C PRO A 127 -5.51 10.23 -0.01
N LYS A 128 -4.30 10.46 0.49
CA LYS A 128 -4.10 10.76 1.90
C LYS A 128 -5.00 11.93 2.27
N ARG A 129 -5.73 11.80 3.37
CA ARG A 129 -6.52 12.94 3.87
C ARG A 129 -5.54 14.01 4.32
N ASP A 130 -5.75 15.24 3.87
CA ASP A 130 -5.02 16.39 4.38
C ASP A 130 -5.23 16.43 5.91
N PRO A 131 -4.16 16.31 6.73
CA PRO A 131 -4.28 16.34 8.18
C PRO A 131 -4.94 17.63 8.71
N ALA A 132 -4.91 18.73 7.95
CA ALA A 132 -5.61 19.97 8.31
C ALA A 132 -7.13 19.91 8.05
N THR A 133 -7.58 19.01 7.17
CA THR A 133 -9.03 18.80 6.88
C THR A 133 -9.66 17.72 7.75
N VAL A 134 -8.88 17.00 8.56
CA VAL A 134 -9.43 16.15 9.61
C VAL A 134 -9.97 17.09 10.69
N PRO A 135 -11.30 17.20 10.89
CA PRO A 135 -11.82 18.03 11.97
C PRO A 135 -11.19 17.54 13.28
N PRO A 136 -10.71 18.46 14.15
CA PRO A 136 -10.14 18.07 15.45
C PRO A 136 -11.15 17.35 16.35
N ALA A 137 -12.44 17.38 16.01
CA ALA A 137 -13.50 16.64 16.65
C ALA A 137 -13.86 15.40 15.81
N GLY A 138 -13.51 14.23 16.32
CA GLY A 138 -13.88 12.95 15.71
C GLY A 138 -13.05 11.79 16.22
N CYS A 139 -11.82 12.05 16.65
CA CYS A 139 -10.98 11.01 17.24
C CYS A 139 -11.58 10.44 18.53
N ASP A 140 -12.27 11.24 19.35
CA ASP A 140 -12.87 10.76 20.60
C ASP A 140 -13.91 9.67 20.37
N ALA A 141 -14.73 9.79 19.32
CA ALA A 141 -15.71 8.78 18.96
C ALA A 141 -15.03 7.50 18.45
N PHE A 142 -13.98 7.64 17.63
CA PHE A 142 -13.18 6.49 17.17
C PHE A 142 -12.41 5.82 18.31
N ILE A 143 -11.84 6.59 19.25
CA ILE A 143 -11.16 6.09 20.44
C ILE A 143 -12.14 5.34 21.32
N THR A 144 -13.32 5.92 21.59
CA THR A 144 -14.38 5.27 22.37
C THR A 144 -14.82 3.96 21.72
N GLN A 145 -14.98 3.95 20.39
CA GLN A 145 -15.31 2.75 19.65
C GLN A 145 -14.20 1.69 19.75
N CYS A 146 -12.94 2.06 19.53
CA CYS A 146 -11.81 1.13 19.64
C CYS A 146 -11.64 0.58 21.07
N GLU A 147 -11.88 1.39 22.09
CA GLU A 147 -11.85 0.94 23.49
C GLU A 147 -12.98 -0.04 23.81
N ALA A 148 -14.19 0.19 23.28
CA ALA A 148 -15.32 -0.71 23.43
C ALA A 148 -15.10 -2.06 22.71
N GLU A 149 -14.58 -2.02 21.48
CA GLU A 149 -14.23 -3.22 20.72
C GLU A 149 -13.11 -4.01 21.41
N LYS A 150 -12.07 -3.33 21.90
CA LYS A 150 -11.01 -3.94 22.69
C LYS A 150 -11.56 -4.65 23.93
N LYS A 151 -12.43 -3.98 24.70
CA LYS A 151 -13.02 -4.56 25.90
C LYS A 151 -13.84 -5.82 25.58
N THR A 152 -14.64 -5.77 24.51
CA THR A 152 -15.42 -6.93 24.06
C THR A 152 -14.53 -8.12 23.73
N ALA A 153 -13.43 -7.89 23.01
CA ALA A 153 -12.47 -8.94 22.67
C ALA A 153 -11.73 -9.50 23.92
N GLU A 154 -11.44 -8.65 24.91
CA GLU A 154 -10.86 -9.08 26.19
C GLU A 154 -11.84 -9.94 27.01
N ASP A 155 -13.12 -9.54 27.06
CA ASP A 155 -14.19 -10.30 27.74
C ASP A 155 -14.42 -11.67 27.06
N GLU A 156 -14.44 -11.71 25.72
CA GLU A 156 -14.54 -12.97 24.96
C GLU A 156 -13.34 -13.89 25.21
N ARG A 157 -12.12 -13.35 25.20
CA ARG A 157 -10.90 -14.11 25.52
C ARG A 157 -10.99 -14.72 26.91
N ASP A 158 -11.40 -13.94 27.90
CA ASP A 158 -11.48 -14.39 29.30
C ASP A 158 -12.60 -15.43 29.48
N HIS A 159 -13.71 -15.29 28.76
CA HIS A 159 -14.76 -16.30 28.71
C HIS A 159 -14.25 -17.65 28.17
N TYR A 160 -13.55 -17.64 27.03
CA TYR A 160 -12.98 -18.88 26.47
C TYR A 160 -11.94 -19.52 27.40
N LYS A 161 -11.18 -18.71 28.14
CA LYS A 161 -10.22 -19.21 29.12
C LYS A 161 -10.91 -19.95 30.28
N ASP A 162 -11.98 -19.40 30.84
CA ASP A 162 -12.76 -20.08 31.90
C ASP A 162 -13.38 -21.41 31.39
N LEU A 163 -13.88 -21.43 30.16
CA LEU A 163 -14.39 -22.67 29.55
C LEU A 163 -13.30 -23.75 29.44
N LEU A 164 -12.10 -23.37 29.02
CA LEU A 164 -10.96 -24.28 28.91
C LEU A 164 -10.51 -24.80 30.29
N ASP A 165 -10.41 -23.93 31.29
CA ASP A 165 -10.03 -24.31 32.65
C ASP A 165 -11.05 -25.29 33.25
N ARG A 166 -12.35 -25.06 33.05
CA ARG A 166 -13.41 -25.99 33.48
C ARG A 166 -13.40 -27.31 32.72
N ALA A 167 -13.15 -27.29 31.41
CA ALA A 167 -13.02 -28.50 30.60
C ALA A 167 -11.82 -29.34 31.05
N SER A 168 -10.71 -28.70 31.44
CA SER A 168 -9.54 -29.38 32.00
C SER A 168 -9.84 -30.04 33.35
N LEU A 169 -10.61 -29.38 34.22
CA LEU A 169 -10.98 -29.93 35.54
C LEU A 169 -11.96 -31.11 35.45
N ASN A 170 -12.84 -31.11 34.45
CA ASN A 170 -13.83 -32.18 34.23
C ASN A 170 -13.35 -33.26 33.24
N SER A 171 -12.06 -33.25 32.86
CA SER A 171 -11.51 -34.27 31.97
C SER A 171 -11.45 -35.63 32.68
N PRO A 172 -12.15 -36.67 32.17
CA PRO A 172 -12.19 -38.01 32.79
C PRO A 172 -10.83 -38.73 32.81
N VAL A 173 -9.81 -38.16 32.15
CA VAL A 173 -8.44 -38.69 32.15
C VAL A 173 -7.76 -38.56 33.52
N VAL A 174 -8.16 -37.62 34.38
CA VAL A 174 -7.54 -37.43 35.71
C VAL A 174 -8.12 -38.37 36.78
N GLN A 175 -9.28 -39.00 36.55
CA GLN A 175 -9.90 -39.90 37.53
C GLN A 175 -9.46 -41.37 37.46
N LEU A 176 -8.56 -41.75 36.54
CA LEU A 176 -8.09 -43.14 36.39
C LEU A 176 -6.78 -43.47 37.14
N GLN A 177 -6.38 -42.65 38.11
CA GLN A 177 -5.29 -42.98 39.05
C GLN A 177 -5.82 -43.43 40.42
N THR A 178 -6.83 -44.30 40.45
CA THR A 178 -7.03 -45.17 41.61
C THR A 178 -6.19 -46.44 41.41
N PRO A 179 -5.25 -46.76 42.30
CA PRO A 179 -4.41 -47.94 42.16
C PRO A 179 -5.26 -49.23 42.22
N LEU A 180 -5.12 -50.09 41.21
CA LEU A 180 -5.88 -51.34 41.04
C LEU A 180 -5.62 -52.44 42.11
N TRP A 181 -4.84 -52.17 43.16
CA TRP A 181 -4.45 -53.19 44.14
C TRP A 181 -5.36 -53.29 45.38
N ALA A 182 -6.43 -52.49 45.47
CA ALA A 182 -7.28 -52.43 46.67
C ALA A 182 -8.47 -53.43 46.71
N ALA A 183 -8.55 -54.42 45.81
CA ALA A 183 -9.66 -55.39 45.79
C ALA A 183 -9.19 -56.84 45.68
N MET A 184 -8.65 -57.39 46.77
CA MET A 184 -8.62 -58.83 46.99
C MET A 184 -9.12 -59.13 48.42
N PRO A 185 -10.28 -59.80 48.59
CA PRO A 185 -10.64 -60.38 49.86
C PRO A 185 -9.84 -61.68 50.10
N ILE A 186 -9.62 -61.93 51.40
CA ILE A 186 -8.80 -62.98 52.02
C ILE A 186 -9.18 -64.39 51.53
#